data_AF-A0AAF0LS99-F1
#
_entry.id   AF-A0AAF0LS99-F1
#
_cell.length_a   1.000
_cell.length_b   1.000
_cell.length_c   1.000
_cell.angle_alpha   90.00
_cell.angle_beta   90.00
_cell.angle_gamma   90.00
#
_symmetry.space_group_name_H-M   'P 1'
#
loop_
_entity.id
_entity.type
_entity.pdbx_description
1 polymer ?
#
loop_
_entity_poly.entity_id
_entity_poly.type
_entity_poly.pdbx_seq_one_letter_code
_entity_poly.pdbx_strand_id
1 'polypeptide(L)'
;MIAAALVDSIGTLPDAGTVAATLESSVAHLPAPERESAIVAALRAARPATESWLRSHGATPRQAADSVADVDRKLERYGLRGTGLDWFCAVVTARVVTVGRLQFEIGATTADGRPAWDVHVPESGPLAADACDRAFAEAPSVLRALAPDLAGEQWQCRSWFLDPGLPTALGPSSNLVRFARRFRLAPSGPDDVAEGDESVAKFVFGVPLPTARAATPTGRLDEAVLAQWRTGEHWTVRTGTAPVASGA
;
A
#
# COMPACT_ATOMS: atom_id res chain seq x y z
N MET A 1 -25.86 -10.78 2.11
CA MET A 1 -25.44 -10.53 3.51
C MET A 1 -23.95 -10.22 3.60
N ILE A 2 -23.05 -11.01 3.00
CA ILE A 2 -21.58 -10.80 3.08
C ILE A 2 -21.14 -9.40 2.60
N ALA A 3 -21.56 -8.98 1.41
CA ALA A 3 -21.22 -7.65 0.88
C ALA A 3 -21.84 -6.49 1.68
N ALA A 4 -22.95 -6.71 2.40
CA ALA A 4 -23.62 -5.66 3.17
C ALA A 4 -22.74 -5.21 4.36
N ALA A 5 -22.09 -6.14 5.05
CA ALA A 5 -21.17 -5.81 6.15
C ALA A 5 -19.97 -4.95 5.70
N LEU A 6 -19.47 -5.19 4.48
CA LEU A 6 -18.42 -4.34 3.89
C LEU A 6 -18.97 -2.94 3.58
N VAL A 7 -20.17 -2.85 3.01
CA VAL A 7 -20.82 -1.57 2.68
C VAL A 7 -21.09 -0.74 3.95
N ASP A 8 -21.55 -1.38 5.02
CA ASP A 8 -21.81 -0.73 6.31
C ASP A 8 -20.52 -0.22 6.99
N SER A 9 -19.36 -0.75 6.59
CA SER A 9 -18.04 -0.37 7.09
C SER A 9 -17.38 0.77 6.28
N ILE A 10 -17.99 1.23 5.19
CA ILE A 10 -17.39 2.26 4.34
C ILE A 10 -17.34 3.59 5.10
N GLY A 11 -16.14 4.15 5.22
CA GLY A 11 -15.92 5.45 5.87
C GLY A 11 -15.95 5.43 7.39
N THR A 12 -16.26 4.28 8.02
CA THR A 12 -16.21 4.14 9.49
C THR A 12 -14.80 3.82 10.00
N LEU A 13 -13.87 3.57 9.07
CA LEU A 13 -12.44 3.36 9.30
C LEU A 13 -12.11 2.28 10.36
N PRO A 14 -12.75 1.10 10.31
CA PRO A 14 -12.41 0.00 11.21
C PRO A 14 -10.98 -0.48 10.95
N ASP A 15 -10.43 -1.21 11.91
CA ASP A 15 -9.21 -1.99 11.69
C ASP A 15 -9.43 -2.98 10.54
N ALA A 16 -8.58 -2.91 9.52
CA ALA A 16 -8.76 -3.68 8.29
C ALA A 16 -8.60 -5.19 8.51
N GLY A 17 -7.73 -5.60 9.44
CA GLY A 17 -7.57 -7.00 9.84
C GLY A 17 -8.83 -7.56 10.51
N THR A 18 -9.50 -6.76 11.32
CA THR A 18 -10.77 -7.11 11.96
C THR A 18 -11.90 -7.28 10.94
N VAL A 19 -11.98 -6.39 9.95
CA VAL A 19 -12.93 -6.54 8.83
C VAL A 19 -12.63 -7.80 8.02
N ALA A 20 -11.35 -8.05 7.73
CA ALA A 20 -10.91 -9.25 7.02
C ALA A 20 -11.30 -10.54 7.77
N ALA A 21 -11.02 -10.63 9.06
CA ALA A 21 -11.37 -11.79 9.90
C ALA A 21 -12.89 -12.02 9.98
N THR A 22 -13.67 -10.94 10.03
CA THR A 22 -15.13 -11.00 9.99
C THR A 22 -15.63 -11.52 8.65
N LEU A 23 -15.06 -11.03 7.55
CA LEU A 23 -15.37 -11.46 6.20
C LEU A 23 -15.03 -12.94 5.99
N GLU A 24 -13.87 -13.40 6.42
CA GLU A 24 -13.48 -14.83 6.38
C GLU A 24 -14.43 -15.71 7.18
N SER A 25 -14.79 -15.28 8.40
CA SER A 25 -15.75 -15.99 9.24
C SER A 25 -17.12 -16.10 8.58
N SER A 26 -17.56 -15.05 7.87
CA SER A 26 -18.85 -15.04 7.19
C SER A 26 -18.97 -16.07 6.07
N VAL A 27 -17.85 -16.50 5.46
CA VAL A 27 -17.81 -17.52 4.39
C VAL A 27 -17.37 -18.89 4.87
N ALA A 28 -17.04 -19.07 6.16
CA ALA A 28 -16.48 -20.32 6.68
C ALA A 28 -17.42 -21.54 6.51
N HIS A 29 -18.72 -21.30 6.41
CA HIS A 29 -19.73 -22.33 6.15
C HIS A 29 -19.69 -22.91 4.72
N LEU A 30 -19.04 -22.22 3.78
CA LEU A 30 -18.90 -22.67 2.39
C LEU A 30 -17.76 -23.69 2.22
N PRO A 31 -17.81 -24.55 1.19
CA PRO A 31 -16.68 -25.39 0.78
C PRO A 31 -15.44 -24.55 0.45
N ALA A 32 -14.25 -25.07 0.72
CA ALA A 32 -12.99 -24.32 0.57
C ALA A 32 -12.79 -23.64 -0.81
N PRO A 33 -13.11 -24.29 -1.96
CA PRO A 33 -13.00 -23.65 -3.28
C PRO A 33 -13.98 -22.47 -3.50
N GLU A 34 -15.12 -22.49 -2.82
CA GLU A 34 -16.18 -21.47 -2.97
C GLU A 34 -15.92 -20.24 -2.10
N ARG A 35 -15.18 -20.39 -0.98
CA ARG A 35 -14.86 -19.29 -0.05
C ARG A 35 -14.15 -18.14 -0.75
N GLU A 36 -13.12 -18.45 -1.53
CA GLU A 36 -12.34 -17.43 -2.25
C GLU A 36 -13.21 -16.70 -3.27
N SER A 37 -14.00 -17.44 -4.04
CA SER A 37 -14.93 -16.85 -5.02
C SER A 37 -15.96 -15.95 -4.36
N ALA A 38 -16.50 -16.34 -3.20
CA ALA A 38 -17.45 -15.55 -2.42
C ALA A 38 -16.82 -14.25 -1.88
N ILE A 39 -15.58 -14.33 -1.36
CA ILE A 39 -14.84 -13.15 -0.89
C ILE A 39 -14.57 -12.19 -2.04
N VAL A 40 -14.04 -12.67 -3.17
CA VAL A 40 -13.76 -11.84 -4.35
C VAL A 40 -15.04 -11.17 -4.88
N ALA A 41 -16.14 -11.91 -4.93
CA ALA A 41 -17.43 -11.35 -5.32
C ALA A 41 -17.90 -10.25 -4.35
N ALA A 42 -17.75 -10.44 -3.05
CA ALA A 42 -18.10 -9.44 -2.04
C ALA A 42 -17.24 -8.17 -2.15
N LEU A 43 -15.92 -8.31 -2.32
CA LEU A 43 -15.00 -7.19 -2.54
C LEU A 43 -15.39 -6.39 -3.78
N ARG A 44 -15.66 -7.07 -4.90
CA ARG A 44 -16.09 -6.41 -6.14
C ARG A 44 -17.44 -5.71 -6.00
N ALA A 45 -18.38 -6.33 -5.28
CA ALA A 45 -19.71 -5.77 -5.04
C ALA A 45 -19.68 -4.51 -4.15
N ALA A 46 -18.69 -4.36 -3.27
CA ALA A 46 -18.55 -3.17 -2.42
C ALA A 46 -18.06 -1.94 -3.21
N ARG A 47 -17.28 -2.13 -4.29
CA ARG A 47 -16.61 -1.05 -5.04
C ARG A 47 -17.51 0.11 -5.46
N PRO A 48 -18.71 -0.10 -6.05
CA PRO A 48 -19.56 1.02 -6.47
C PRO A 48 -20.06 1.86 -5.28
N ALA A 49 -20.29 1.23 -4.12
CA ALA A 49 -20.67 1.92 -2.90
C ALA A 49 -19.49 2.73 -2.34
N THR A 50 -18.28 2.14 -2.34
CA THR A 50 -17.05 2.84 -1.94
C THR A 50 -16.77 4.05 -2.82
N GLU A 51 -16.90 3.90 -4.14
CA GLU A 51 -16.72 4.99 -5.10
C GLU A 51 -17.73 6.12 -4.86
N SER A 52 -19.00 5.76 -4.64
CA SER A 52 -20.07 6.72 -4.36
C SER A 52 -19.80 7.49 -3.06
N TRP A 53 -19.37 6.79 -2.01
CA TRP A 53 -19.03 7.39 -0.73
C TRP A 53 -17.82 8.32 -0.82
N LEU A 54 -16.74 7.90 -1.48
CA LEU A 54 -15.55 8.75 -1.68
C LEU A 54 -15.94 10.07 -2.37
N ARG A 55 -16.79 10.00 -3.41
CA ARG A 55 -17.27 11.19 -4.13
C ARG A 55 -18.13 12.10 -3.26
N SER A 56 -19.01 11.54 -2.44
CA SER A 56 -19.84 12.36 -1.54
C SER A 56 -19.05 13.03 -0.41
N HIS A 57 -17.81 12.58 -0.16
CA HIS A 57 -16.91 13.09 0.88
C HIS A 57 -15.70 13.85 0.30
N GLY A 58 -15.81 14.35 -0.93
CA GLY A 58 -14.87 15.32 -1.50
C GLY A 58 -13.80 14.75 -2.44
N ALA A 59 -13.75 13.43 -2.67
CA ALA A 59 -12.90 12.87 -3.70
C ALA A 59 -13.43 13.19 -5.10
N THR A 60 -12.53 13.45 -6.05
CA THR A 60 -12.88 13.58 -7.46
C THR A 60 -13.36 12.23 -8.03
N PRO A 61 -14.14 12.22 -9.14
CA PRO A 61 -14.53 10.97 -9.79
C PRO A 61 -13.33 10.08 -10.15
N ARG A 62 -12.21 10.68 -10.56
CA ARG A 62 -10.99 9.96 -10.89
C ARG A 62 -10.35 9.31 -9.65
N GLN A 63 -10.21 10.05 -8.55
CA GLN A 63 -9.65 9.50 -7.30
C GLN A 63 -10.49 8.33 -6.78
N ALA A 64 -11.82 8.46 -6.81
CA ALA A 64 -12.72 7.41 -6.39
C ALA A 64 -12.57 6.15 -7.25
N ALA A 65 -12.59 6.30 -8.58
CA ALA A 65 -12.42 5.20 -9.52
C ALA A 65 -11.03 4.53 -9.41
N ASP A 66 -9.95 5.33 -9.34
CA ASP A 66 -8.58 4.83 -9.26
C ASP A 66 -8.33 4.06 -7.95
N SER A 67 -8.98 4.48 -6.85
CA SER A 67 -8.94 3.81 -5.54
C SER A 67 -9.53 2.41 -5.61
N VAL A 68 -10.78 2.28 -6.08
CA VAL A 68 -11.46 0.98 -6.10
C VAL A 68 -10.96 0.06 -7.20
N ALA A 69 -10.30 0.60 -8.23
CA ALA A 69 -9.65 -0.18 -9.28
C ALA A 69 -8.45 -0.99 -8.75
N ASP A 70 -7.90 -0.66 -7.58
CA ASP A 70 -6.79 -1.42 -7.01
C ASP A 70 -7.15 -2.85 -6.62
N VAL A 71 -8.43 -3.08 -6.30
CA VAL A 71 -8.96 -4.42 -5.99
C VAL A 71 -8.67 -5.38 -7.14
N ASP A 72 -9.07 -5.05 -8.36
CA ASP A 72 -8.87 -5.95 -9.50
C ASP A 72 -7.41 -6.04 -9.90
N ARG A 73 -6.65 -4.94 -9.85
CA ARG A 73 -5.20 -4.94 -10.14
C ARG A 73 -4.44 -5.90 -9.23
N LYS A 74 -4.72 -5.86 -7.92
CA LYS A 74 -4.05 -6.72 -6.93
C LYS A 74 -4.51 -8.17 -7.03
N LEU A 75 -5.80 -8.41 -7.29
CA LEU A 75 -6.30 -9.77 -7.57
C LEU A 75 -5.64 -10.38 -8.80
N GLU A 76 -5.48 -9.62 -9.90
CA GLU A 76 -4.83 -10.10 -11.12
C GLU A 76 -3.33 -10.37 -10.89
N ARG A 77 -2.64 -9.48 -10.17
CA ARG A 77 -1.19 -9.54 -9.95
C ARG A 77 -0.78 -10.61 -8.93
N TYR A 78 -1.49 -10.72 -7.82
CA TYR A 78 -1.06 -11.52 -6.65
C TYR A 78 -2.12 -12.47 -6.12
N GLY A 79 -3.34 -12.44 -6.66
CA GLY A 79 -4.48 -13.16 -6.09
C GLY A 79 -4.86 -12.66 -4.70
N LEU A 80 -5.83 -13.34 -4.10
CA LEU A 80 -6.35 -12.99 -2.78
C LEU A 80 -5.28 -13.14 -1.69
N ARG A 81 -4.66 -14.32 -1.62
CA ARG A 81 -3.66 -14.66 -0.60
C ARG A 81 -2.36 -13.88 -0.74
N GLY A 82 -1.89 -13.66 -1.97
CA GLY A 82 -0.64 -12.93 -2.20
C GLY A 82 -0.74 -11.45 -1.87
N THR A 83 -1.95 -10.88 -1.97
CA THR A 83 -2.21 -9.49 -1.55
C THR A 83 -2.41 -9.37 -0.04
N GLY A 84 -3.24 -10.22 0.54
CA GLY A 84 -3.75 -10.07 1.90
C GLY A 84 -5.18 -9.51 1.90
N LEU A 85 -6.08 -10.12 2.68
CA LEU A 85 -7.49 -9.70 2.71
C LEU A 85 -7.69 -8.36 3.42
N ASP A 86 -6.87 -8.09 4.44
CA ASP A 86 -6.77 -6.81 5.14
C ASP A 86 -6.56 -5.64 4.17
N TRP A 87 -5.63 -5.76 3.21
CA TRP A 87 -5.43 -4.73 2.19
C TRP A 87 -6.71 -4.47 1.38
N PHE A 88 -7.37 -5.53 0.90
CA PHE A 88 -8.61 -5.38 0.15
C PHE A 88 -9.70 -4.72 0.98
N CYS A 89 -9.84 -5.13 2.24
CA CYS A 89 -10.77 -4.53 3.18
C CYS A 89 -10.47 -3.04 3.38
N ALA A 90 -9.21 -2.65 3.55
CA ALA A 90 -8.80 -1.25 3.65
C ALA A 90 -9.18 -0.42 2.41
N VAL A 91 -9.02 -0.99 1.20
CA VAL A 91 -9.45 -0.34 -0.05
C VAL A 91 -10.97 -0.21 -0.13
N VAL A 92 -11.72 -1.31 0.05
CA VAL A 92 -13.19 -1.27 -0.14
C VAL A 92 -13.93 -0.52 0.97
N THR A 93 -13.30 -0.31 2.13
CA THR A 93 -13.87 0.52 3.22
C THR A 93 -13.47 2.00 3.15
N ALA A 94 -12.81 2.42 2.06
CA ALA A 94 -12.29 3.78 1.88
C ALA A 94 -11.23 4.22 2.92
N ARG A 95 -10.59 3.26 3.60
CA ARG A 95 -9.43 3.52 4.48
C ARG A 95 -8.18 3.86 3.67
N VAL A 96 -7.98 3.17 2.54
CA VAL A 96 -6.92 3.47 1.56
C VAL A 96 -7.52 4.18 0.35
N VAL A 97 -6.96 5.35 0.02
CA VAL A 97 -7.46 6.20 -1.07
C VAL A 97 -6.32 6.60 -2.00
N THR A 98 -6.57 6.53 -3.30
CA THR A 98 -5.62 6.95 -4.35
C THR A 98 -5.75 8.45 -4.61
N VAL A 99 -4.64 9.17 -4.48
CA VAL A 99 -4.52 10.58 -4.85
C VAL A 99 -3.33 10.73 -5.79
N GLY A 100 -3.63 10.98 -7.07
CA GLY A 100 -2.62 11.09 -8.11
C GLY A 100 -1.81 9.78 -8.26
N ARG A 101 -0.49 9.86 -8.06
CA ARG A 101 0.41 8.71 -8.21
C ARG A 101 0.41 7.79 -6.98
N LEU A 102 -0.03 8.24 -5.82
CA LEU A 102 0.16 7.54 -4.55
C LEU A 102 -1.18 7.10 -3.96
N GLN A 103 -1.10 6.13 -3.05
CA GLN A 103 -2.19 5.72 -2.19
C GLN A 103 -1.88 6.15 -0.76
N PHE A 104 -2.90 6.55 -0.02
CA PHE A 104 -2.77 7.02 1.35
C PHE A 104 -3.76 6.28 2.24
N GLU A 105 -3.31 5.85 3.41
CA GLU A 105 -4.14 5.16 4.38
C GLU A 105 -4.39 6.03 5.61
N ILE A 106 -5.65 6.07 6.02
CA ILE A 106 -6.12 6.88 7.14
C ILE A 106 -6.04 6.08 8.45
N GLY A 107 -5.71 6.76 9.55
CA GLY A 107 -5.74 6.18 10.90
C GLY A 107 -4.46 5.46 11.29
N ALA A 108 -3.32 5.90 10.75
CA ALA A 108 -2.00 5.43 11.17
C ALA A 108 -1.44 6.31 12.29
N THR A 109 -0.48 5.76 13.03
CA THR A 109 0.26 6.46 14.08
C THR A 109 1.74 6.11 13.93
N THR A 110 2.61 7.11 14.04
CA THR A 110 4.06 6.87 14.03
C THR A 110 4.51 6.13 15.29
N ALA A 111 5.71 5.54 15.26
CA ALA A 111 6.27 4.85 16.43
C ALA A 111 6.37 5.74 17.69
N ASP A 112 6.51 7.07 17.51
CA ASP A 112 6.52 8.06 18.59
C ASP A 112 5.12 8.64 18.92
N GLY A 113 4.05 8.01 18.43
CA GLY A 113 2.68 8.32 18.83
C GLY A 113 2.02 9.48 18.08
N ARG A 114 2.63 10.03 17.02
CA ARG A 114 2.03 11.14 16.27
C ARG A 114 1.00 10.62 15.25
N PRO A 115 -0.14 11.31 15.07
CA PRO A 115 -1.09 11.01 14.01
C PRO A 115 -0.43 11.03 12.64
N ALA A 116 -0.69 10.01 11.82
CA ALA A 116 -0.06 9.86 10.53
C ALA A 116 -1.04 9.36 9.46
N TRP A 117 -0.62 9.54 8.21
CA TRP A 117 -1.15 8.83 7.06
C TRP A 117 -0.06 7.95 6.47
N ASP A 118 -0.35 6.66 6.32
CA ASP A 118 0.57 5.75 5.65
C ASP A 118 0.53 5.99 4.13
N VAL A 119 1.70 5.89 3.49
CA VAL A 119 1.91 6.16 2.08
C VAL A 119 2.27 4.87 1.38
N HIS A 120 1.46 4.53 0.38
CA HIS A 120 1.55 3.33 -0.42
C HIS A 120 1.78 3.67 -1.89
N VAL A 121 2.48 2.79 -2.61
CA VAL A 121 2.80 2.97 -4.03
C VAL A 121 2.07 1.91 -4.86
N PRO A 122 1.07 2.28 -5.68
CA PRO A 122 0.47 1.33 -6.60
C PRO A 122 1.44 0.98 -7.74
N GLU A 123 1.36 -0.26 -8.24
CA GLU A 123 2.17 -0.79 -9.36
C GLU A 123 1.60 -0.37 -10.74
N SER A 124 1.19 0.89 -10.87
CA SER A 124 0.51 1.44 -12.06
C SER A 124 1.39 2.31 -12.96
N GLY A 125 2.70 2.39 -12.68
CA GLY A 125 3.64 3.16 -13.49
C GLY A 125 4.90 3.60 -12.75
N PRO A 126 5.74 4.48 -13.33
CA PRO A 126 6.94 4.99 -12.65
C PRO A 126 6.61 5.93 -11.49
N LEU A 127 7.48 5.98 -10.48
CA LEU A 127 7.46 6.99 -9.41
C LEU A 127 8.10 8.32 -9.89
N ALA A 128 7.55 8.90 -10.96
CA ALA A 128 8.01 10.20 -11.45
C ALA A 128 7.92 11.26 -10.34
N ALA A 129 8.97 12.06 -10.16
CA ALA A 129 9.09 12.96 -9.01
C ALA A 129 7.95 13.98 -8.97
N ASP A 130 7.63 14.59 -10.11
CA ASP A 130 6.56 15.59 -10.24
C ASP A 130 5.16 15.00 -9.93
N ALA A 131 4.92 13.74 -10.33
CA ALA A 131 3.67 13.05 -10.03
C ALA A 131 3.53 12.72 -8.54
N CYS A 132 4.63 12.37 -7.88
CA CYS A 132 4.66 12.18 -6.43
C CYS A 132 4.45 13.51 -5.70
N ASP A 133 5.10 14.59 -6.15
CA ASP A 133 4.97 15.92 -5.54
C ASP A 133 3.54 16.44 -5.60
N ARG A 134 2.87 16.26 -6.76
CA ARG A 134 1.43 16.58 -6.89
C ARG A 134 0.57 15.75 -5.93
N ALA A 135 0.84 14.44 -5.81
CA ALA A 135 0.10 13.57 -4.90
C ALA A 135 0.23 14.02 -3.43
N PHE A 136 1.44 14.30 -2.96
CA PHE A 136 1.68 14.80 -1.61
C PHE A 136 1.07 16.19 -1.34
N ALA A 137 1.03 17.06 -2.35
CA ALA A 137 0.43 18.38 -2.24
C ALA A 137 -1.11 18.31 -2.16
N GLU A 138 -1.74 17.42 -2.91
CA GLU A 138 -3.20 17.28 -2.99
C GLU A 138 -3.77 16.48 -1.82
N ALA A 139 -3.10 15.41 -1.41
CA ALA A 139 -3.61 14.44 -0.45
C ALA A 139 -4.12 15.02 0.88
N PRO A 140 -3.46 16.00 1.54
CA PRO A 140 -3.94 16.52 2.82
C PRO A 140 -5.34 17.12 2.76
N SER A 141 -5.73 17.71 1.63
CA SER A 141 -7.08 18.27 1.47
C SER A 141 -8.13 17.17 1.37
N VAL A 142 -7.85 16.14 0.56
CA VAL A 142 -8.72 14.98 0.36
C VAL A 142 -8.87 14.20 1.66
N LEU A 143 -7.76 13.83 2.30
CA LEU A 143 -7.78 12.99 3.50
C LEU A 143 -8.49 13.65 4.68
N ARG A 144 -8.35 14.98 4.86
CA ARG A 144 -9.10 15.72 5.88
C ARG A 144 -10.59 15.81 5.58
N ALA A 145 -10.99 15.86 4.31
CA ALA A 145 -12.40 15.85 3.94
C ALA A 145 -13.05 14.48 4.21
N LEU A 146 -12.30 13.39 3.99
CA LEU A 146 -12.77 12.04 4.24
C LEU A 146 -12.85 11.67 5.72
N ALA A 147 -11.89 12.15 6.53
CA ALA A 147 -11.76 11.80 7.94
C ALA A 147 -11.22 12.98 8.77
N PRO A 148 -12.05 14.00 9.05
CA PRO A 148 -11.61 15.23 9.72
C PRO A 148 -11.03 14.99 11.12
N ASP A 149 -11.56 14.00 11.85
CA ASP A 149 -11.11 13.64 13.20
C ASP A 149 -9.80 12.83 13.22
N LEU A 150 -9.31 12.38 12.05
CA LEU A 150 -8.10 11.57 11.89
C LEU A 150 -7.09 12.26 10.96
N ALA A 151 -6.96 13.58 11.11
CA ALA A 151 -5.97 14.35 10.39
C ALA A 151 -4.55 13.92 10.77
N GLY A 152 -3.76 13.52 9.78
CA GLY A 152 -2.36 13.16 9.95
C GLY A 152 -1.47 14.40 10.03
N GLU A 153 -0.50 14.34 10.93
CA GLU A 153 0.60 15.32 11.04
C GLU A 153 1.86 14.83 10.33
N GLN A 154 1.96 13.52 10.11
CA GLN A 154 3.09 12.86 9.46
C GLN A 154 2.64 12.03 8.27
N TRP A 155 3.47 12.00 7.24
CA TRP A 155 3.53 10.90 6.31
C TRP A 155 4.36 9.78 6.93
N GLN A 156 3.89 8.55 6.81
CA GLN A 156 4.65 7.36 7.16
C GLN A 156 4.71 6.43 5.95
N CYS A 157 5.83 5.78 5.73
CA CYS A 157 5.96 4.77 4.67
C CYS A 157 6.83 3.64 5.20
N ARG A 158 6.39 2.40 5.05
CA ARG A 158 7.19 1.21 5.33
C ARG A 158 7.38 0.44 4.01
N SER A 159 8.61 0.36 3.53
CA SER A 159 8.88 -0.30 2.25
C SER A 159 10.33 -0.78 2.11
N TRP A 160 10.54 -1.77 1.26
CA TRP A 160 11.86 -2.27 0.89
C TRP A 160 12.70 -1.20 0.18
N PHE A 161 12.07 -0.31 -0.60
CA PHE A 161 12.82 0.72 -1.33
C PHE A 161 13.22 1.91 -0.44
N LEU A 162 12.96 1.85 0.86
CA LEU A 162 13.51 2.76 1.87
C LEU A 162 14.86 2.26 2.43
N ASP A 163 15.37 1.13 1.94
CA ASP A 163 16.69 0.61 2.28
C ASP A 163 17.82 1.65 2.03
N PRO A 164 18.71 1.93 3.02
CA PRO A 164 19.79 2.90 2.87
C PRO A 164 20.85 2.54 1.81
N GLY A 165 20.93 1.28 1.41
CA GLY A 165 21.81 0.77 0.35
C GLY A 165 21.26 1.03 -1.06
N LEU A 166 19.96 1.33 -1.20
CA LEU A 166 19.34 1.56 -2.50
C LEU A 166 20.01 2.68 -3.34
N PRO A 167 20.44 3.82 -2.77
CA PRO A 167 21.17 4.85 -3.50
C PRO A 167 22.50 4.37 -4.08
N THR A 168 23.21 3.49 -3.38
CA THR A 168 24.46 2.88 -3.87
C THR A 168 24.16 1.93 -5.03
N ALA A 169 23.09 1.15 -4.90
CA ALA A 169 22.72 0.13 -5.89
C ALA A 169 22.13 0.72 -7.19
N LEU A 170 21.31 1.77 -7.12
CA LEU A 170 20.58 2.32 -8.28
C LEU A 170 21.03 3.71 -8.71
N GLY A 171 21.90 4.35 -7.93
CA GLY A 171 22.32 5.72 -8.14
C GLY A 171 21.27 6.77 -7.72
N PRO A 172 21.72 8.02 -7.45
CA PRO A 172 20.88 9.08 -6.86
C PRO A 172 19.78 9.61 -7.78
N SER A 173 19.87 9.33 -9.09
CA SER A 173 18.89 9.77 -10.07
C SER A 173 17.67 8.86 -10.20
N SER A 174 17.73 7.63 -9.64
CA SER A 174 16.62 6.66 -9.65
C SER A 174 15.36 7.24 -9.00
N ASN A 175 14.20 6.99 -9.61
CA ASN A 175 12.91 7.43 -9.07
C ASN A 175 12.66 6.87 -7.66
N LEU A 176 13.01 5.60 -7.41
CA LEU A 176 12.88 4.98 -6.08
C LEU A 176 13.72 5.73 -5.04
N VAL A 177 14.96 6.05 -5.38
CA VAL A 177 15.88 6.77 -4.49
C VAL A 177 15.39 8.20 -4.22
N ARG A 178 14.89 8.90 -5.25
CA ARG A 178 14.27 10.22 -5.07
C ARG A 178 13.02 10.16 -4.20
N PHE A 179 12.18 9.14 -4.38
CA PHE A 179 11.02 8.91 -3.53
C PHE A 179 11.43 8.68 -2.07
N ALA A 180 12.35 7.75 -1.82
CA ALA A 180 12.83 7.40 -0.49
C ALA A 180 13.40 8.59 0.28
N ARG A 181 14.12 9.50 -0.41
CA ARG A 181 14.71 10.71 0.17
C ARG A 181 13.70 11.73 0.73
N ARG A 182 12.39 11.55 0.48
CA ARG A 182 11.35 12.37 1.10
C ARG A 182 11.19 12.06 2.59
N PHE A 183 11.65 10.89 3.04
CA PHE A 183 11.43 10.40 4.38
C PHE A 183 12.73 10.39 5.21
N ARG A 184 12.60 10.72 6.50
CA ARG A 184 13.60 10.43 7.51
C ARG A 184 13.36 9.02 8.05
N LEU A 185 14.37 8.15 7.94
CA LEU A 185 14.26 6.79 8.43
C LEU A 185 14.18 6.74 9.96
N ALA A 186 13.26 5.91 10.47
CA ALA A 186 13.24 5.50 11.86
C ALA A 186 14.43 4.57 12.16
N PRO A 187 14.79 4.37 13.44
CA PRO A 187 15.75 3.33 13.82
C PRO A 187 15.37 1.97 13.23
N SER A 188 16.36 1.17 12.84
CA SER A 188 16.12 -0.17 12.31
C SER A 188 15.50 -1.07 13.37
N GLY A 189 14.49 -1.85 12.99
CA GLY A 189 13.88 -2.89 13.81
C GLY A 189 14.51 -4.26 13.59
N PRO A 190 14.26 -5.24 14.49
CA PRO A 190 14.77 -6.61 14.34
C PRO A 190 14.22 -7.33 13.10
N ASP A 191 13.00 -7.00 12.68
CA ASP A 191 12.32 -7.66 11.56
C ASP A 191 12.66 -7.05 10.19
N ASP A 192 13.32 -5.88 10.15
CA ASP A 192 13.60 -5.13 8.91
C ASP A 192 14.39 -5.98 7.89
N VAL A 193 15.35 -6.78 8.36
CA VAL A 193 16.16 -7.69 7.51
C VAL A 193 15.35 -8.92 7.07
N ALA A 194 14.62 -9.52 8.00
CA ALA A 194 13.85 -10.74 7.72
C ALA A 194 12.73 -10.50 6.69
N GLU A 195 12.12 -9.32 6.72
CA GLU A 195 11.06 -8.92 5.80
C GLU A 195 11.58 -8.40 4.45
N GLY A 196 12.80 -7.86 4.42
CA GLY A 196 13.36 -7.14 3.26
C GLY A 196 13.47 -8.01 2.02
N ASP A 197 14.11 -9.17 2.14
CA ASP A 197 14.32 -10.07 1.00
C ASP A 197 13.00 -10.58 0.39
N GLU A 198 12.04 -10.97 1.23
CA GLU A 198 10.72 -11.43 0.77
C GLU A 198 9.93 -10.29 0.13
N SER A 199 9.98 -9.08 0.70
CA SER A 199 9.35 -7.89 0.12
C SER A 199 9.92 -7.55 -1.26
N VAL A 200 11.25 -7.58 -1.40
CA VAL A 200 11.93 -7.38 -2.68
C VAL A 200 11.55 -8.48 -3.68
N ALA A 201 11.55 -9.75 -3.28
CA ALA A 201 11.13 -10.86 -4.14
C ALA A 201 9.70 -10.66 -4.68
N LYS A 202 8.76 -10.30 -3.79
CA LYS A 202 7.36 -10.04 -4.13
C LYS A 202 7.18 -8.84 -5.07
N PHE A 203 7.82 -7.70 -4.80
CA PHE A 203 7.54 -6.47 -5.54
C PHE A 203 8.42 -6.25 -6.78
N VAL A 204 9.64 -6.80 -6.81
CA VAL A 204 10.54 -6.68 -7.96
C VAL A 204 10.31 -7.83 -8.96
N PHE A 205 10.14 -9.06 -8.46
CA PHE A 205 10.05 -10.25 -9.33
C PHE A 205 8.65 -10.88 -9.38
N GLY A 206 7.79 -10.63 -8.39
CA GLY A 206 6.44 -11.23 -8.35
C GLY A 206 6.45 -12.74 -8.09
N VAL A 207 7.52 -13.28 -7.49
CA VAL A 207 7.72 -14.71 -7.24
C VAL A 207 8.32 -14.94 -5.86
N PRO A 208 8.24 -16.17 -5.29
CA PRO A 208 8.87 -16.49 -4.01
C PRO A 208 10.39 -16.27 -4.02
N LEU A 209 10.97 -15.92 -2.87
CA LEU A 209 12.39 -15.57 -2.74
C LEU A 209 13.38 -16.58 -3.36
N PRO A 210 13.24 -17.92 -3.17
CA PRO A 210 14.14 -18.87 -3.82
C PRO A 210 14.11 -18.79 -5.35
N THR A 211 12.94 -18.49 -5.93
CA THR A 211 12.77 -18.32 -7.38
C THR A 211 13.34 -16.98 -7.83
N ALA A 212 13.11 -15.91 -7.06
CA ALA A 212 13.66 -14.58 -7.35
C ALA A 212 15.19 -14.60 -7.37
N ARG A 213 15.85 -15.26 -6.41
CA ARG A 213 17.32 -15.37 -6.35
C ARG A 213 17.95 -16.10 -7.55
N ALA A 214 17.18 -16.95 -8.23
CA ALA A 214 17.61 -17.67 -9.43
C ALA A 214 17.22 -16.97 -10.74
N ALA A 215 16.54 -15.81 -10.68
CA ALA A 215 16.04 -15.12 -11.85
C ALA A 215 17.19 -14.55 -12.71
N THR A 216 16.94 -14.45 -14.02
CA THR A 216 17.80 -13.69 -14.94
C THR A 216 17.35 -12.23 -14.93
N PRO A 217 18.24 -11.25 -14.71
CA PRO A 217 17.87 -9.84 -14.74
C PRO A 217 17.47 -9.42 -16.16
N THR A 218 16.39 -8.67 -16.22
CA THR A 218 15.76 -8.03 -17.38
C THR A 218 15.95 -6.51 -17.41
N GLY A 219 16.43 -5.90 -16.32
CA GLY A 219 16.71 -4.47 -16.23
C GLY A 219 17.73 -4.10 -15.14
N ARG A 220 17.78 -2.81 -14.81
CA ARG A 220 18.75 -2.28 -13.83
C ARG A 220 18.37 -2.56 -12.39
N LEU A 221 17.08 -2.63 -12.08
CA LEU A 221 16.60 -2.79 -10.71
C LEU A 221 16.85 -4.21 -10.20
N ASP A 222 16.38 -5.19 -10.97
CA ASP A 222 16.61 -6.61 -10.77
C ASP A 222 18.11 -6.97 -10.83
N GLU A 223 18.89 -6.39 -11.74
CA GLU A 223 20.35 -6.60 -11.72
C GLU A 223 20.97 -6.14 -10.38
N ALA A 224 20.61 -4.95 -9.90
CA ALA A 224 21.14 -4.40 -8.65
C ALA A 224 20.70 -5.23 -7.43
N VAL A 225 19.44 -5.66 -7.39
CA VAL A 225 18.91 -6.53 -6.33
C VAL A 225 19.65 -7.87 -6.29
N LEU A 226 19.78 -8.53 -7.44
CA LEU A 226 20.47 -9.82 -7.53
C LEU A 226 21.96 -9.69 -7.21
N ALA A 227 22.60 -8.58 -7.57
CA ALA A 227 24.01 -8.34 -7.23
C ALA A 227 24.24 -8.34 -5.72
N GLN A 228 23.36 -7.70 -4.94
CA GLN A 228 23.44 -7.70 -3.48
C GLN A 228 23.23 -9.09 -2.88
N TRP A 229 22.24 -9.85 -3.34
CA TRP A 229 22.05 -11.22 -2.86
C TRP A 229 23.22 -12.16 -3.19
N ARG A 230 23.92 -11.94 -4.31
CA ARG A 230 25.10 -12.75 -4.68
C ARG A 230 26.30 -12.52 -3.75
N THR A 231 26.40 -11.37 -3.08
CA THR A 231 27.44 -11.13 -2.07
C THR A 231 27.10 -11.73 -0.71
N GLY A 232 25.92 -12.33 -0.56
CA GLY A 232 25.39 -12.81 0.72
C GLY A 232 24.77 -11.72 1.59
N GLU A 233 24.66 -10.49 1.06
CA GLU A 233 24.00 -9.37 1.73
C GLU A 233 22.48 -9.44 1.54
N HIS A 234 21.75 -8.75 2.42
CA HIS A 234 20.29 -8.73 2.45
C HIS A 234 19.74 -7.35 2.12
N TRP A 235 18.48 -7.30 1.69
CA TRP A 235 17.72 -6.06 1.66
C TRP A 235 16.93 -5.89 2.96
N THR A 236 16.55 -4.65 3.27
CA THR A 236 15.74 -4.31 4.44
C THR A 236 14.43 -3.63 4.06
N VAL A 237 13.35 -3.94 4.77
CA VAL A 237 12.17 -3.07 4.83
C VAL A 237 12.44 -2.01 5.88
N ARG A 238 12.30 -0.73 5.54
CA ARG A 238 12.50 0.36 6.49
C ARG A 238 11.24 1.19 6.63
N THR A 239 11.05 1.76 7.82
CA THR A 239 10.03 2.77 8.08
C THR A 239 10.64 4.16 7.99
N GLY A 240 10.02 5.04 7.21
CA GLY A 240 10.37 6.44 7.06
C GLY A 240 9.20 7.35 7.40
N THR A 241 9.50 8.54 7.94
CA THR A 241 8.50 9.55 8.28
C THR A 241 8.88 10.92 7.71
N ALA A 242 7.88 11.73 7.39
CA ALA A 242 8.06 13.12 6.97
C ALA A 242 6.89 13.98 7.47
N PRO A 243 7.11 15.24 7.84
CA PRO A 243 6.01 16.11 8.24
C PRO A 243 5.05 16.35 7.06
N VAL A 244 3.75 16.35 7.35
CA VAL A 244 2.75 16.89 6.42
C VAL A 244 2.93 18.40 6.42
N ALA A 245 3.08 19.00 5.23
CA ALA A 245 3.18 20.45 5.13
C ALA A 245 1.94 21.11 5.76
N SER A 246 2.15 22.00 6.73
CA SER A 246 1.09 22.87 7.23
C SER A 246 0.63 23.73 6.06
N GLY A 247 -0.64 23.62 5.66
CA GLY A 247 -1.20 24.53 4.66
C GLY A 247 -1.01 25.97 5.15
N ALA A 248 -0.46 26.83 4.29
CA ALA A 248 -0.43 28.27 4.52
C ALA A 248 -1.84 28.87 4.38
#